data_AF-A0A9E1YZM0-F1
#
_entry.id   AF-A0A9E1YZM0-F1
#
_cell.length_a   1.000
_cell.length_b   1.000
_cell.length_c   1.000
_cell.angle_alpha   90.00
_cell.angle_beta   90.00
_cell.angle_gamma   90.00
#
_symmetry.space_group_name_H-M   'P 1'
#
loop_
_entity.id
_entity.type
_entity.pdbx_description
1 polymer ?
#
loop_
_entity_poly.entity_id
_entity_poly.type
_entity_poly.pdbx_seq_one_letter_code
_entity_poly.pdbx_strand_id
1 'polypeptide(L)'
;EILEFEPEIRHHDRRFNASQEMFDAAYTALFHFHFHAQERRNGDHAGPGLGDKNYATNTRANCLVFTFVNKDSLNVDYYRHHDVVVDLGTISRN
;
A
#
# COMPACT_ATOMS: atom_id res chain seq x y z
N GLU A 1 -10.93 -2.76 -18.13
CA GLU A 1 -12.11 -1.99 -17.64
C GLU A 1 -11.73 -1.37 -16.31
N ILE A 2 -12.21 -0.16 -16.01
CA ILE A 2 -12.03 0.45 -14.69
C ILE A 2 -13.30 0.16 -13.90
N LEU A 3 -13.17 -0.46 -12.74
CA LEU A 3 -14.29 -0.73 -11.84
C LEU A 3 -14.30 0.33 -10.74
N GLU A 4 -15.48 0.90 -10.50
CA GLU A 4 -15.73 1.86 -9.42
C GLU A 4 -16.65 1.24 -8.39
N PHE A 5 -16.32 1.42 -7.11
CA PHE A 5 -17.08 0.85 -6.00
C PHE A 5 -17.40 1.95 -4.99
N GLU A 6 -18.65 2.01 -4.53
CA GLU A 6 -18.98 2.88 -3.41
C GLU A 6 -18.34 2.34 -2.12
N PRO A 7 -17.82 3.21 -1.24
CA PRO A 7 -17.31 2.80 0.05
C PRO A 7 -18.44 2.30 0.96
N GLU A 8 -18.12 1.34 1.83
CA GLU A 8 -19.03 0.88 2.88
C GLU A 8 -19.44 2.04 3.81
N ILE A 9 -18.49 2.92 4.10
CA ILE A 9 -18.71 4.10 4.95
C ILE A 9 -17.92 5.29 4.39
N ARG A 10 -18.63 6.40 4.17
CA ARG A 10 -18.07 7.71 3.83
C ARG A 10 -18.46 8.74 4.90
N HIS A 11 -17.76 8.74 6.05
CA HIS A 11 -18.03 9.71 7.12
C HIS A 11 -17.42 11.09 6.84
N HIS A 12 -16.22 11.14 6.26
CA HIS A 12 -15.47 12.35 5.91
C HIS A 12 -14.24 11.96 5.07
N ASP A 13 -13.58 12.93 4.42
CA ASP A 13 -12.42 12.70 3.54
C ASP A 13 -11.22 12.01 4.21
N ARG A 14 -11.15 12.01 5.53
CA ARG A 14 -10.07 11.34 6.29
C ARG A 14 -10.29 9.85 6.53
N ARG A 15 -11.41 9.27 6.09
CA ARG A 15 -11.72 7.85 6.30
C ARG A 15 -12.45 7.28 5.10
N PHE A 16 -11.82 6.28 4.49
CA PHE A 16 -12.40 5.45 3.46
C PHE A 16 -12.43 4.01 3.96
N ASN A 17 -13.62 3.42 4.07
CA ASN A 17 -13.76 2.00 4.34
C ASN A 17 -14.19 1.33 3.02
N ALA A 18 -13.34 0.48 2.46
CA ALA A 18 -13.65 -0.26 1.25
C ALA A 18 -14.85 -1.20 1.47
N SER A 19 -15.74 -1.28 0.48
CA SER A 19 -16.84 -2.25 0.46
C SER A 19 -16.32 -3.67 0.20
N GLN A 20 -17.13 -4.67 0.58
CA GLN A 20 -16.78 -6.07 0.32
C GLN A 20 -16.62 -6.35 -1.18
N GLU A 21 -17.49 -5.77 -2.01
CA GLU A 21 -17.43 -5.93 -3.48
C GLU A 21 -16.10 -5.42 -4.06
N MET A 22 -15.57 -4.32 -3.51
CA MET A 22 -14.25 -3.81 -3.90
C MET A 22 -13.14 -4.80 -3.56
N PHE A 23 -13.18 -5.39 -2.35
CA PHE A 23 -12.21 -6.41 -1.95
C PHE A 23 -12.29 -7.67 -2.80
N ASP A 24 -13.51 -8.12 -3.10
CA ASP A 24 -13.74 -9.32 -3.92
C ASP A 24 -13.17 -9.15 -5.33
N ALA A 25 -13.38 -7.98 -5.94
CA ALA A 25 -12.75 -7.64 -7.22
C ALA A 25 -11.22 -7.54 -7.11
N ALA A 26 -10.71 -6.98 -6.00
CA ALA A 26 -9.29 -6.79 -5.78
C ALA A 26 -8.51 -8.11 -5.61
N TYR A 27 -9.15 -9.22 -5.22
CA TYR A 27 -8.49 -10.53 -5.14
C TYR A 27 -8.02 -11.11 -6.49
N THR A 28 -8.41 -10.48 -7.61
CA THR A 28 -7.85 -10.80 -8.93
C THR A 28 -6.52 -10.09 -9.21
N ALA A 29 -6.15 -9.09 -8.40
CA ALA A 29 -4.92 -8.33 -8.55
C ALA A 29 -3.70 -9.12 -8.06
N LEU A 30 -2.54 -8.86 -8.67
CA LEU A 30 -1.26 -9.44 -8.23
C LEU A 30 -0.80 -8.85 -6.89
N PHE A 31 -1.05 -7.56 -6.68
CA PHE A 31 -0.72 -6.84 -5.46
C PHE A 31 -1.62 -5.62 -5.28
N HIS A 32 -1.83 -5.24 -4.03
CA HIS A 32 -2.34 -3.92 -3.66
C HIS A 32 -1.16 -3.00 -3.43
N PHE A 33 -1.31 -1.70 -3.69
CA PHE A 33 -0.22 -0.78 -3.42
C PHE A 33 -0.70 0.53 -2.83
N HIS A 34 0.18 1.17 -2.09
CA HIS A 34 0.00 2.55 -1.67
C HIS A 34 1.34 3.28 -1.60
N PHE A 35 1.26 4.61 -1.53
CA PHE A 35 2.41 5.47 -1.31
C PHE A 35 2.36 5.97 0.13
N HIS A 36 3.51 6.06 0.78
CA HIS A 36 3.60 6.88 1.98
C HIS A 36 3.28 8.33 1.61
N ALA A 37 2.24 8.89 2.22
CA ALA A 37 1.68 10.21 1.92
C ALA A 37 2.59 11.40 2.34
N GLN A 38 3.86 11.14 2.65
CA GLN A 38 4.79 12.08 3.28
C GLN A 38 5.78 12.72 2.30
N GLU A 39 6.61 13.61 2.83
CA GLU A 39 7.66 14.35 2.13
C GLU A 39 8.63 13.45 1.34
N ARG A 40 9.37 14.05 0.40
CA ARG A 40 10.32 13.31 -0.45
C ARG A 40 11.55 12.78 0.29
N ARG A 41 11.72 12.99 1.59
CA ARG A 41 12.91 12.55 2.37
C ARG A 41 12.46 11.73 3.58
N ASN A 42 11.88 10.57 3.30
CA ASN A 42 11.20 9.73 4.29
C ASN A 42 11.93 8.40 4.53
N GLY A 43 13.26 8.38 4.38
CA GLY A 43 14.08 7.17 4.42
C GLY A 43 13.93 6.37 5.71
N ASP A 44 13.85 7.06 6.86
CA ASP A 44 13.69 6.43 8.18
C ASP A 44 12.34 5.74 8.37
N HIS A 45 11.41 5.98 7.44
CA HIS A 45 10.06 5.44 7.42
C HIS A 45 9.81 4.57 6.19
N ALA A 46 10.88 4.08 5.53
CA ALA A 46 10.76 3.06 4.48
C ALA A 46 10.29 1.72 5.07
N GLY A 47 9.62 0.90 4.26
CA GLY A 47 9.00 -0.33 4.70
C GLY A 47 7.57 -0.18 5.24
N PRO A 48 6.84 -1.31 5.36
CA PRO A 48 5.47 -1.32 5.86
C PRO A 48 5.41 -1.05 7.37
N GLY A 49 4.49 -0.18 7.76
CA GLY A 49 4.12 0.06 9.16
C GLY A 49 3.19 -1.01 9.73
N LEU A 50 2.82 -0.86 11.00
CA LEU A 50 1.92 -1.79 11.69
C LEU A 50 0.53 -1.86 11.02
N GLY A 51 -0.01 -0.72 10.56
CA GLY A 51 -1.29 -0.67 9.87
C GLY A 51 -1.28 -1.49 8.57
N ASP A 52 -0.19 -1.40 7.82
CA ASP A 52 0.01 -2.11 6.56
C ASP A 52 0.10 -3.62 6.78
N LYS A 53 0.86 -4.03 7.80
CA LYS A 53 0.98 -5.45 8.18
C LYS A 53 -0.35 -6.04 8.65
N ASN A 54 -1.12 -5.28 9.43
CA ASN A 54 -2.46 -5.68 9.85
C ASN A 54 -3.40 -5.82 8.64
N TYR A 55 -3.34 -4.87 7.70
CA TYR A 55 -4.10 -4.94 6.46
C TYR A 55 -3.76 -6.21 5.65
N ALA A 56 -2.48 -6.47 5.38
CA ALA A 56 -2.03 -7.65 4.64
C ALA A 56 -2.39 -8.97 5.35
N THR A 57 -2.37 -8.99 6.69
CA THR A 57 -2.77 -10.16 7.48
C THR A 57 -4.26 -10.43 7.38
N ASN A 58 -5.10 -9.40 7.55
CA ASN A 58 -6.55 -9.55 7.58
C ASN A 58 -7.16 -9.80 6.20
N THR A 59 -6.56 -9.22 5.15
CA THR A 59 -7.04 -9.36 3.78
C THR A 59 -6.35 -10.49 3.03
N ARG A 60 -5.26 -11.04 3.57
CA ARG A 60 -4.36 -11.96 2.83
C ARG A 60 -3.78 -11.38 1.55
N ALA A 61 -3.89 -10.08 1.31
CA ALA A 61 -3.35 -9.44 0.13
C ALA A 61 -1.81 -9.52 0.10
N ASN A 62 -1.30 -9.60 -1.13
CA ASN A 62 0.07 -9.26 -1.45
C ASN A 62 0.14 -7.74 -1.62
N CYS A 63 1.14 -7.08 -1.04
CA CYS A 63 1.17 -5.62 -1.04
C CYS A 63 2.53 -5.06 -1.41
N LEU A 64 2.51 -3.86 -2.00
CA LEU A 64 3.67 -3.01 -2.23
C LEU A 64 3.47 -1.69 -1.49
N VAL A 65 4.53 -1.20 -0.84
CA VAL A 65 4.57 0.19 -0.35
C VAL A 65 5.71 0.92 -1.05
N PHE A 66 5.40 2.14 -1.48
CA PHE A 66 6.36 3.03 -2.13
C PHE A 66 6.72 4.18 -1.19
N THR A 67 8.01 4.36 -0.94
CA THR A 67 8.52 5.41 -0.03
C THR A 67 9.56 6.26 -0.72
N PHE A 68 9.36 7.57 -0.75
CA PHE A 68 10.42 8.49 -1.18
C PHE A 68 11.51 8.53 -0.10
N VAL A 69 12.66 7.93 -0.38
CA VAL A 69 13.81 7.97 0.55
C VAL A 69 14.59 9.27 0.38
N ASN A 70 14.60 9.83 -0.82
CA ASN A 70 15.05 11.19 -1.11
C ASN A 70 14.32 11.75 -2.35
N LYS A 71 14.62 13.00 -2.73
CA LYS A 71 13.96 13.71 -3.84
C LYS A 71 14.02 13.01 -5.20
N ASP A 72 15.00 12.14 -5.40
CA ASP A 72 15.30 11.47 -6.65
C ASP A 72 15.18 9.93 -6.55
N SER A 73 14.76 9.40 -5.40
CA SER A 73 14.78 7.96 -5.12
C SER A 73 13.50 7.48 -4.42
N LEU A 74 12.86 6.47 -5.00
CA LEU A 74 11.66 5.83 -4.50
C LEU A 74 11.95 4.37 -4.19
N ASN A 75 11.97 4.00 -2.91
CA ASN A 75 12.09 2.62 -2.47
C ASN A 75 10.76 1.88 -2.61
N VAL A 76 10.84 0.58 -2.87
CA VAL A 76 9.69 -0.31 -3.02
C VAL A 76 9.88 -1.52 -2.14
N ASP A 77 8.96 -1.73 -1.19
CA ASP A 77 8.95 -2.93 -0.35
C ASP A 77 7.74 -3.78 -0.67
N TYR A 78 7.98 -5.08 -0.88
CA TYR A 78 6.94 -6.08 -0.88
C TYR A 78 6.65 -6.55 0.53
N TYR A 79 5.38 -6.69 0.87
CA TYR A 79 4.97 -7.28 2.14
C TYR A 79 3.70 -8.11 2.02
N ARG A 80 3.58 -9.09 2.91
CA ARG A 80 2.41 -9.97 3.02
C ARG A 80 2.23 -10.42 4.47
N HIS A 81 1.12 -11.09 4.72
CA HIS A 81 0.83 -11.80 5.96
C HIS A 81 2.00 -12.66 6.49
N HIS A 82 2.01 -12.88 7.81
CA HIS A 82 3.11 -13.54 8.57
C HIS A 82 4.43 -12.73 8.59
N ASP A 83 4.35 -11.39 8.61
CA ASP A 83 5.49 -10.48 8.74
C ASP A 83 6.60 -10.65 7.68
N VAL A 84 6.25 -11.19 6.51
CA VAL A 84 7.19 -11.28 5.39
C VAL A 84 7.31 -9.91 4.73
N VAL A 85 8.53 -9.39 4.70
CA VAL A 85 8.89 -8.14 4.02
C VAL A 85 10.13 -8.38 3.17
N VAL A 86 10.11 -7.90 1.93
CA VAL A 86 11.22 -8.00 0.99
C VAL A 86 11.45 -6.62 0.38
N ASP A 87 12.64 -6.07 0.60
CA ASP A 87 13.11 -4.86 -0.08
C ASP A 87 13.36 -5.19 -1.57
N LEU A 88 12.60 -4.57 -2.47
CA LEU A 88 12.73 -4.75 -3.92
C LEU A 88 13.72 -3.74 -4.54
N GLY A 89 14.32 -2.88 -3.73
CA GLY A 89 15.29 -1.88 -4.13
C GLY A 89 14.69 -0.49 -4.32
N THR A 90 15.37 0.33 -5.12
CA THR A 90 15.06 1.74 -5.29
C THR A 90 14.97 2.10 -6.77
N ILE A 91 13.91 2.84 -7.13
CA ILE A 91 13.71 3.46 -8.43
C ILE A 91 14.33 4.87 -8.37
N SER A 92 15.29 5.14 -9.23
CA SER A 92 15.93 6.46 -9.36
C SER A 92 15.32 7.27 -10.49
N ARG A 93 15.20 8.59 -10.29
CA ARG A 93 14.93 9.54 -11.38
C ARG A 93 16.24 9.89 -12.08
N ASN A 94 16.30 9.66 -13.39
CA ASN A 94 17.39 10.12 -14.26
C ASN A 94 17.27 11.63 -14.52
#